data_AF-A0A5J4YTR5-F1
#
_entry.id   AF-A0A5J4YTR5-F1
#
_cell.length_a   1.000
_cell.length_b   1.000
_cell.length_c   1.000
_cell.angle_alpha   90.00
_cell.angle_beta   90.00
_cell.angle_gamma   90.00
#
_symmetry.space_group_name_H-M   'P 1'
#
loop_
_entity.id
_entity.type
_entity.pdbx_description
1 polymer ?
#
loop_
_entity_poly.entity_id
_entity_poly.type
_entity_poly.pdbx_seq_one_letter_code
_entity_poly.pdbx_strand_id
1 'polypeptide(L)'
;MPMVCIVISLGALLSLAEFGTWNPIPISFESARADPSATFVNAHFIYAMKHAECDVDKRIAKVRLVAAGNNLRDVGGALTHQDVPYAAPASLASLRVTVALAAARGHSVAKLDVTSAYLQVQLGGPPVFVRLPKELPESRDGVYRLEKALYGLERSGADFIAETSKKLQAQGWREVAQSLFVRDKYARYASRNASTGPMRRKGPRTPDVEPAVEEFEESFEDDGRARKVIGALLWLSRTTRPDIARATARVARFVDNWTLGASRLLKRLEEYVLCNPISVIRYPRQRVIDSSCRVIAFSDSDFAGDSAAKARSTSGAAFFLELGGARYLVDWSSGLQRAVSTSSAEAELVALASACKTVFAVLESLPEQDGTKVEVGSDSAAALGAVRRGWSAKLAHARRTQRVCVSWLHDLEEQQGFVFVWVPSGRNAADIFTKSFGPLEFLRKIGLLENERVFSNKLEEAASPASMGAL
;
A
#
# COMPACT_ATOMS: atom_id res chain seq x y z
N MET A 1 25.08 -28.22 -7.53
CA MET A 1 24.09 -27.29 -8.13
C MET A 1 23.83 -27.71 -9.57
N PRO A 2 22.60 -27.57 -10.09
CA PRO A 2 22.31 -27.78 -11.51
C PRO A 2 23.14 -26.82 -12.37
N MET A 3 23.58 -27.25 -13.56
CA MET A 3 24.44 -26.45 -14.46
C MET A 3 23.85 -25.06 -14.77
N VAL A 4 22.53 -24.97 -14.93
CA VAL A 4 21.80 -23.71 -15.16
C VAL A 4 21.97 -22.73 -14.00
N CYS A 5 21.95 -23.19 -12.75
CA CYS A 5 22.13 -22.34 -11.58
C CYS A 5 23.55 -21.75 -11.52
N ILE A 6 24.56 -22.48 -11.99
CA ILE A 6 25.95 -22.00 -12.01
C ILE A 6 26.10 -20.87 -13.05
N VAL A 7 25.61 -21.09 -14.27
CA VAL A 7 25.73 -20.12 -15.37
C VAL A 7 25.04 -18.79 -15.03
N ILE A 8 23.80 -18.83 -14.52
CA ILE A 8 23.10 -17.60 -14.14
C ILE A 8 23.78 -16.88 -12.98
N SER A 9 24.36 -17.61 -12.02
CA SER A 9 25.05 -17.04 -10.86
C SER A 9 26.34 -16.32 -11.25
N LEU A 10 27.11 -16.90 -12.18
CA LEU A 10 28.28 -16.26 -12.77
C LEU A 10 27.90 -14.97 -13.52
N GLY A 11 26.80 -14.99 -14.29
CA GLY A 11 26.28 -13.78 -14.95
C GLY A 11 25.94 -12.66 -13.97
N ALA A 12 25.38 -12.99 -12.80
CA ALA A 12 25.10 -11.99 -11.77
C ALA A 12 26.37 -11.43 -11.10
N LEU A 13 27.41 -12.25 -10.88
CA LEU A 13 28.69 -11.79 -10.37
C LEU A 13 29.38 -10.85 -11.36
N LEU A 14 29.39 -11.19 -12.65
CA LEU A 14 29.95 -10.32 -13.69
C LEU A 14 29.24 -8.98 -13.73
N SER A 15 27.91 -8.98 -13.67
CA SER A 15 27.14 -7.73 -13.61
C SER A 15 27.52 -6.89 -12.37
N LEU A 16 27.70 -7.51 -11.19
CA LEU A 16 28.11 -6.79 -9.98
C LEU A 16 29.54 -6.23 -10.09
N ALA A 17 30.43 -6.94 -10.76
CA ALA A 17 31.78 -6.47 -11.06
C ALA A 17 31.77 -5.28 -12.04
N GLU A 18 30.92 -5.30 -13.07
CA GLU A 18 30.70 -4.17 -13.98
C GLU A 18 30.20 -2.92 -13.23
N PHE A 19 29.34 -3.10 -12.24
CA PHE A 19 28.92 -2.00 -11.36
C PHE A 19 30.03 -1.53 -10.40
N GLY A 20 31.18 -2.22 -10.30
CA GLY A 20 32.21 -1.90 -9.33
C GLY A 20 31.70 -2.03 -7.89
N THR A 21 30.89 -3.05 -7.61
CA THR A 21 30.20 -3.20 -6.33
C THR A 21 31.16 -3.42 -5.16
N TRP A 22 32.28 -4.08 -5.44
CA TRP A 22 33.35 -4.34 -4.48
C TRP A 22 34.71 -4.16 -5.14
N ASN A 23 35.74 -3.98 -4.32
CA ASN A 23 37.11 -4.05 -4.78
C ASN A 23 37.37 -5.48 -5.33
N PRO A 24 37.85 -5.63 -6.58
CA PRO A 24 38.07 -6.93 -7.19
C PRO A 24 39.20 -7.72 -6.54
N ILE A 25 40.06 -7.07 -5.75
CA ILE A 25 41.18 -7.70 -5.06
C ILE A 25 40.70 -8.15 -3.66
N PRO A 26 40.60 -9.46 -3.39
CA PRO A 26 40.27 -9.95 -2.07
C PRO A 26 41.42 -9.72 -1.10
N ILE A 27 41.08 -9.57 0.19
CA ILE A 27 42.06 -9.51 1.27
C ILE A 27 41.83 -10.64 2.26
N SER A 28 42.88 -11.00 3.00
CA SER A 28 42.75 -11.98 4.07
C SER A 28 41.83 -11.44 5.17
N PHE A 29 41.16 -12.36 5.86
CA PHE A 29 40.27 -12.01 6.96
C PHE A 29 41.03 -11.35 8.13
N GLU A 30 42.30 -11.69 8.32
CA GLU A 30 43.17 -11.09 9.33
C GLU A 30 43.51 -9.63 8.99
N SER A 31 43.88 -9.36 7.73
CA SER A 31 44.15 -7.99 7.27
C SER A 31 42.90 -7.10 7.35
N ALA A 32 41.73 -7.65 7.04
CA ALA A 32 40.46 -6.93 7.15
C ALA A 32 40.12 -6.53 8.59
N ARG A 33 40.48 -7.38 9.57
CA ARG A 33 40.27 -7.14 11.00
C ARG A 33 41.20 -6.09 11.60
N ALA A 34 42.22 -5.65 10.86
CA ALA A 34 43.12 -4.60 11.31
C ALA A 34 42.38 -3.26 11.53
N ASP A 35 41.24 -3.05 10.85
CA ASP A 35 40.32 -1.95 11.13
C ASP A 35 39.28 -2.39 12.18
N PRO A 36 39.31 -1.84 13.42
CA PRO A 36 38.37 -2.22 14.47
C PRO A 36 36.91 -1.89 14.16
N SER A 37 36.67 -0.95 13.24
CA SER A 37 35.32 -0.53 12.83
C SER A 37 34.74 -1.41 11.70
N ALA A 38 35.55 -2.31 11.13
CA ALA A 38 35.15 -3.16 10.04
C ALA A 38 34.04 -4.14 10.45
N THR A 39 33.12 -4.36 9.50
CA THR A 39 32.05 -5.35 9.64
C THR A 39 32.10 -6.38 8.53
N PHE A 40 31.58 -7.56 8.81
CA PHE A 40 31.66 -8.73 7.95
C PHE A 40 30.28 -9.32 7.72
N VAL A 41 29.98 -9.64 6.47
CA VAL A 41 28.70 -10.19 6.06
C VAL A 41 28.89 -11.33 5.07
N ASN A 42 28.05 -12.36 5.15
CA ASN A 42 28.00 -13.40 4.12
C ASN A 42 27.03 -12.98 3.02
N ALA A 43 27.34 -13.33 1.77
CA ALA A 43 26.39 -13.20 0.66
C ALA A 43 25.85 -14.57 0.24
N HIS A 44 24.61 -14.56 -0.26
CA HIS A 44 23.91 -15.74 -0.74
C HIS A 44 23.18 -15.45 -2.05
N PHE A 45 23.03 -16.47 -2.89
CA PHE A 45 22.20 -16.37 -4.08
C PHE A 45 20.73 -16.62 -3.76
N ILE A 46 19.88 -15.71 -4.20
CA ILE A 46 18.42 -15.88 -4.21
C ILE A 46 17.98 -16.12 -5.65
N TYR A 47 17.39 -17.29 -5.88
CA TYR A 47 16.83 -17.68 -7.16
C TYR A 47 15.32 -17.44 -7.17
N ALA A 48 14.82 -16.87 -8.27
CA ALA A 48 13.41 -16.69 -8.51
C ALA A 48 13.10 -16.98 -9.97
N MET A 49 12.01 -17.70 -10.22
CA MET A 49 11.47 -17.88 -11.56
C MET A 49 10.37 -16.85 -11.78
N LYS A 50 10.60 -15.93 -12.72
CA LYS A 50 9.52 -15.07 -13.23
C LYS A 50 8.71 -15.83 -14.26
N HIS A 51 7.41 -15.53 -14.32
CA HIS A 51 6.48 -16.14 -15.25
C HIS A 51 6.41 -17.67 -15.09
N ALA A 52 6.59 -18.17 -13.87
CA ALA A 52 6.55 -19.61 -13.59
C ALA A 52 5.21 -20.25 -14.00
N GLU A 53 4.16 -19.43 -14.02
CA GLU A 53 2.81 -19.75 -14.49
C GLU A 53 2.67 -19.88 -16.02
N CYS A 54 3.69 -19.50 -16.79
CA CYS A 54 3.67 -19.59 -18.24
C CYS A 54 4.40 -20.84 -18.76
N ASP A 55 4.26 -21.09 -20.06
CA ASP A 55 5.04 -22.10 -20.80
C ASP A 55 6.54 -21.93 -20.53
N VAL A 56 7.28 -23.04 -20.58
CA VAL A 56 8.71 -23.08 -20.20
C VAL A 56 9.52 -22.00 -20.92
N ASP A 57 9.23 -21.76 -22.20
CA ASP A 57 9.94 -20.79 -23.05
C ASP A 57 9.77 -19.32 -22.63
N LYS A 58 8.72 -19.01 -21.85
CA LYS A 58 8.43 -17.67 -21.33
C LYS A 58 8.95 -17.47 -19.90
N ARG A 59 9.43 -18.53 -19.25
CA ARG A 59 9.94 -18.47 -17.88
C ARG A 59 11.30 -17.82 -17.87
N ILE A 60 11.50 -16.86 -16.95
CA ILE A 60 12.78 -16.16 -16.81
C ILE A 60 13.38 -16.51 -15.45
N ALA A 61 14.50 -17.23 -15.47
CA ALA A 61 15.30 -17.46 -14.28
C ALA A 61 16.02 -16.17 -13.88
N LYS A 62 15.74 -15.67 -12.67
CA LYS A 62 16.40 -14.52 -12.08
C LYS A 62 17.20 -14.96 -10.88
N VAL A 63 18.46 -14.56 -10.83
CA VAL A 63 19.30 -14.72 -9.65
C VAL A 63 19.70 -13.34 -9.13
N ARG A 64 19.83 -13.21 -7.82
CA ARG A 64 20.40 -12.05 -7.15
C ARG A 64 21.39 -12.52 -6.10
N LEU A 65 22.54 -11.86 -6.03
CA LEU A 65 23.42 -11.98 -4.86
C LEU A 65 22.95 -10.98 -3.81
N VAL A 66 22.73 -11.45 -2.59
CA VAL A 66 22.16 -10.68 -1.48
C VAL A 66 23.03 -10.89 -0.24
N ALA A 67 23.38 -9.80 0.45
CA ALA A 67 24.04 -9.84 1.74
C ALA A 67 23.06 -10.30 2.83
N ALA A 68 23.52 -11.17 3.73
CA ALA A 68 22.81 -11.54 4.94
C ALA A 68 22.96 -10.45 6.01
N GLY A 69 22.40 -9.26 5.79
CA GLY A 69 22.53 -8.13 6.71
C GLY A 69 21.99 -8.40 8.12
N ASN A 70 21.04 -9.33 8.25
CA ASN A 70 20.56 -9.83 9.55
C ASN A 70 21.61 -10.64 10.35
N ASN A 71 22.79 -10.89 9.79
CA ASN A 71 23.91 -11.58 10.40
C ASN A 71 25.22 -10.82 10.12
N LEU A 72 25.16 -9.49 10.23
CA LEU A 72 26.35 -8.65 10.21
C LEU A 72 27.17 -8.87 11.48
N ARG A 73 28.50 -8.96 11.32
CA ARG A 73 29.43 -9.25 12.42
C ARG A 73 30.52 -8.22 12.53
N ASP A 74 30.93 -7.92 13.75
CA ASP A 74 32.11 -7.10 14.02
C ASP A 74 33.42 -7.92 13.84
N VAL A 75 34.56 -7.27 14.10
CA VAL A 75 35.88 -7.91 14.07
C VAL A 75 35.99 -9.10 15.05
N GLY A 76 35.33 -9.04 16.21
CA GLY A 76 35.27 -10.09 17.23
C GLY A 76 34.36 -11.25 16.86
N GLY A 77 33.53 -11.09 15.81
CA GLY A 77 32.55 -12.08 15.37
C GLY A 77 31.21 -12.01 16.12
N ALA A 78 31.00 -10.99 16.97
CA ALA A 78 29.71 -10.76 17.60
C ALA A 78 28.72 -10.19 16.59
N LEU A 79 27.43 -10.48 16.79
CA LEU A 79 26.37 -9.89 15.97
C LEU A 79 26.36 -8.37 16.21
N THR A 80 26.32 -7.60 15.13
CA THR A 80 26.28 -6.14 15.21
C THR A 80 25.27 -5.58 14.21
N HIS A 81 24.90 -4.33 14.38
CA HIS A 81 23.95 -3.62 13.53
C HIS A 81 24.56 -2.29 13.10
N GLN A 82 24.09 -1.79 11.96
CA GLN A 82 24.48 -0.46 11.50
C GLN A 82 23.47 0.54 12.04
N ASP A 83 23.97 1.57 12.73
CA ASP A 83 23.14 2.68 13.16
C ASP A 83 22.83 3.58 11.96
N VAL A 84 21.72 3.28 11.30
CA VAL A 84 21.24 3.98 10.11
C VAL A 84 19.75 4.28 10.20
N PRO A 85 19.29 5.43 9.66
CA PRO A 85 17.87 5.71 9.59
C PRO A 85 17.11 4.62 8.84
N TYR A 86 15.92 4.28 9.34
CA TYR A 86 15.05 3.33 8.65
C TYR A 86 14.66 3.87 7.26
N ALA A 87 14.84 3.03 6.25
CA ALA A 87 14.54 3.35 4.86
C ALA A 87 13.47 2.38 4.34
N ALA A 88 12.23 2.85 4.25
CA ALA A 88 11.14 2.07 3.67
C ALA A 88 10.97 2.41 2.18
N PRO A 89 10.60 1.42 1.34
CA PRO A 89 10.08 1.71 0.02
C PRO A 89 8.80 2.57 0.13
N ALA A 90 8.62 3.49 -0.81
CA ALA A 90 7.42 4.32 -0.87
C ALA A 90 6.13 3.46 -0.90
N SER A 91 5.21 3.73 0.03
CA SER A 91 3.92 3.03 0.08
C SER A 91 2.94 3.58 -0.96
N LEU A 92 1.89 2.82 -1.27
CA LEU A 92 0.81 3.33 -2.15
C LEU A 92 0.09 4.53 -1.53
N ALA A 93 -0.06 4.55 -0.19
CA ALA A 93 -0.61 5.69 0.52
C ALA A 93 0.29 6.92 0.32
N SER A 94 1.61 6.79 0.51
CA SER A 94 2.58 7.89 0.32
C SER A 94 2.55 8.45 -1.12
N LEU A 95 2.44 7.57 -2.11
CA LEU A 95 2.27 7.97 -3.51
C LEU A 95 0.95 8.73 -3.73
N ARG A 96 -0.15 8.27 -3.13
CA ARG A 96 -1.46 8.93 -3.25
C ARG A 96 -1.50 10.27 -2.51
N VAL A 97 -0.92 10.37 -1.31
CA VAL A 97 -0.70 11.63 -0.59
C VAL A 97 0.08 12.62 -1.45
N THR A 98 1.16 12.17 -2.08
CA THR A 98 1.97 12.97 -3.02
C THR A 98 1.12 13.51 -4.16
N VAL A 99 0.37 12.64 -4.85
CA VAL A 99 -0.47 13.05 -5.99
C VAL A 99 -1.59 13.98 -5.53
N ALA A 100 -2.18 13.76 -4.35
CA ALA A 100 -3.21 14.61 -3.76
C ALA A 100 -2.68 16.03 -3.46
N LEU A 101 -1.53 16.13 -2.79
CA LEU A 101 -0.86 17.41 -2.52
C LEU A 101 -0.50 18.14 -3.81
N ALA A 102 -0.01 17.42 -4.81
CA ALA A 102 0.29 17.98 -6.12
C ALA A 102 -0.98 18.46 -6.85
N ALA A 103 -2.07 17.68 -6.82
CA ALA A 103 -3.34 18.09 -7.39
C ALA A 103 -3.89 19.34 -6.68
N ALA A 104 -3.89 19.37 -5.35
CA ALA A 104 -4.41 20.48 -4.56
C ALA A 104 -3.66 21.81 -4.83
N ARG A 105 -2.33 21.74 -4.95
CA ARG A 105 -1.45 22.89 -5.22
C ARG A 105 -1.28 23.20 -6.71
N GLY A 106 -1.88 22.39 -7.58
CA GLY A 106 -1.74 22.52 -9.01
C GLY A 106 -0.31 22.29 -9.52
N HIS A 107 0.43 21.36 -8.92
CA HIS A 107 1.71 20.89 -9.42
C HIS A 107 1.56 19.77 -10.46
N SER A 108 2.60 19.57 -11.26
CA SER A 108 2.73 18.39 -12.13
C SER A 108 3.46 17.28 -11.38
N VAL A 109 3.03 16.04 -11.57
CA VAL A 109 3.65 14.86 -10.95
C VAL A 109 4.51 14.13 -11.98
N ALA A 110 5.70 13.72 -11.57
CA ALA A 110 6.55 12.78 -12.31
C ALA A 110 6.93 11.62 -11.39
N LYS A 111 6.99 10.41 -11.95
CA LYS A 111 7.49 9.21 -11.27
C LYS A 111 8.84 8.84 -11.86
N LEU A 112 9.80 8.52 -11.01
CA LEU A 112 11.10 7.97 -11.38
C LEU A 112 11.25 6.58 -10.75
N ASP A 113 11.56 5.57 -11.56
CA ASP A 113 11.91 4.23 -11.10
C ASP A 113 13.38 3.98 -11.44
N VAL A 114 14.22 3.82 -10.42
CA VAL A 114 15.68 3.71 -10.59
C VAL A 114 16.06 2.24 -10.70
N THR A 115 16.53 1.85 -11.88
CA THR A 115 16.98 0.47 -12.13
C THR A 115 18.28 0.19 -11.38
N SER A 116 18.35 -0.92 -10.65
CA SER A 116 19.54 -1.31 -9.86
C SER A 116 19.97 -0.24 -8.84
N ALA A 117 19.01 0.44 -8.22
CA ALA A 117 19.16 1.54 -7.26
C ALA A 117 20.40 1.44 -6.34
N TYR A 118 20.54 0.35 -5.58
CA TYR A 118 21.63 0.22 -4.60
C TYR A 118 23.03 0.13 -5.24
N LEU A 119 23.14 -0.48 -6.42
CA LEU A 119 24.41 -0.63 -7.15
C LEU A 119 24.88 0.68 -7.81
N GLN A 120 24.09 1.74 -7.73
CA GLN A 120 24.46 3.06 -8.22
C GLN A 120 25.02 3.97 -7.12
N VAL A 121 25.01 3.51 -5.88
CA VAL A 121 25.27 4.32 -4.70
C VAL A 121 26.51 3.82 -3.96
N GLN A 122 27.35 4.76 -3.55
CA GLN A 122 28.54 4.46 -2.76
C GLN A 122 28.13 4.07 -1.34
N LEU A 123 28.73 3.01 -0.83
CA LEU A 123 28.49 2.56 0.53
C LEU A 123 29.10 3.58 1.50
N GLY A 124 28.29 4.12 2.40
CA GLY A 124 28.80 5.03 3.43
C GLY A 124 29.46 4.30 4.61
N GLY A 125 29.95 5.08 5.58
CA GLY A 125 30.37 4.61 6.90
C GLY A 125 31.57 3.67 6.95
N PRO A 126 31.71 2.87 8.03
CA PRO A 126 32.84 1.97 8.21
C PRO A 126 32.93 0.89 7.13
N PRO A 127 34.15 0.34 6.86
CA PRO A 127 34.32 -0.70 5.86
C PRO A 127 33.44 -1.93 6.13
N VAL A 128 32.74 -2.38 5.08
CA VAL A 128 31.99 -3.63 5.10
C VAL A 128 32.66 -4.62 4.17
N PHE A 129 32.99 -5.78 4.69
CA PHE A 129 33.61 -6.87 3.95
C PHE A 129 32.60 -7.99 3.70
N VAL A 130 32.44 -8.37 2.44
CA VAL A 130 31.57 -9.46 2.04
C VAL A 130 32.38 -10.73 1.83
N ARG A 131 31.87 -11.82 2.38
CA ARG A 131 32.29 -13.18 2.00
C ARG A 131 31.33 -13.71 0.95
N LEU A 132 31.87 -14.07 -0.20
CA LEU A 132 31.09 -14.65 -1.28
C LEU A 132 30.50 -16.02 -0.87
N PRO A 133 29.41 -16.48 -1.53
CA PRO A 133 28.84 -17.80 -1.32
C PRO A 133 29.90 -18.91 -1.44
N LYS A 134 29.89 -19.88 -0.52
CA LYS A 134 30.91 -20.96 -0.44
C LYS A 134 30.97 -21.82 -1.70
N GLU A 135 29.91 -21.81 -2.49
CA GLU A 135 29.77 -22.53 -3.75
C GLU A 135 30.66 -21.95 -4.86
N LEU A 136 31.13 -20.72 -4.70
CA LEU A 136 32.02 -20.04 -5.64
C LEU A 136 33.48 -20.33 -5.32
N PRO A 137 34.32 -20.66 -6.32
CA PRO A 137 35.76 -20.80 -6.13
C PRO A 137 36.40 -19.57 -5.46
N GLU A 138 35.96 -18.37 -5.85
CA GLU A 138 36.42 -17.07 -5.38
C GLU A 138 36.13 -16.83 -3.89
N SER A 139 35.20 -17.58 -3.28
CA SER A 139 34.96 -17.52 -1.84
C SER A 139 36.17 -17.98 -1.02
N ARG A 140 37.13 -18.68 -1.61
CA ARG A 140 38.36 -19.13 -0.94
C ARG A 140 39.42 -18.04 -0.87
N ASP A 141 39.29 -16.99 -1.68
CA ASP A 141 40.31 -15.96 -1.83
C ASP A 141 40.31 -14.96 -0.67
N GLY A 142 39.29 -15.00 0.19
CA GLY A 142 39.21 -14.22 1.41
C GLY A 142 37.89 -13.45 1.51
N VAL A 143 38.00 -12.14 1.78
CA VAL A 143 36.86 -11.22 1.84
C VAL A 143 37.07 -10.04 0.90
N TYR A 144 35.98 -9.54 0.34
CA TYR A 144 35.98 -8.43 -0.60
C TYR A 144 35.43 -7.19 0.09
N ARG A 145 36.13 -6.05 -0.05
CA ARG A 145 35.62 -4.77 0.46
C ARG A 145 34.48 -4.29 -0.43
N LEU A 146 33.30 -4.08 0.15
CA LEU A 146 32.18 -3.47 -0.55
C LEU A 146 32.45 -1.96 -0.72
N GLU A 147 32.35 -1.50 -1.96
CA GLU A 147 32.40 -0.08 -2.31
C GLU A 147 30.99 0.48 -2.53
N LYS A 148 30.05 -0.36 -2.97
CA LYS A 148 28.65 0.03 -3.20
C LYS A 148 27.67 -0.76 -2.36
N ALA A 149 26.48 -0.18 -2.18
CA ALA A 149 25.38 -0.81 -1.48
C ALA A 149 24.90 -2.09 -2.18
N LEU A 150 24.88 -3.21 -1.44
CA LEU A 150 24.36 -4.50 -1.89
C LEU A 150 22.96 -4.75 -1.31
N TYR A 151 22.10 -5.45 -2.05
CA TYR A 151 20.81 -5.87 -1.52
C TYR A 151 20.98 -6.68 -0.23
N GLY A 152 20.14 -6.41 0.77
CA GLY A 152 20.11 -7.15 2.04
C GLY A 152 20.99 -6.58 3.14
N LEU A 153 21.85 -5.59 2.89
CA LEU A 153 22.49 -4.81 3.95
C LEU A 153 21.49 -3.85 4.59
N GLU A 154 21.65 -3.61 5.89
CA GLU A 154 20.81 -2.69 6.68
C GLU A 154 20.91 -1.24 6.14
N ARG A 155 22.11 -0.78 5.78
CA ARG A 155 22.34 0.59 5.29
C ARG A 155 21.96 0.87 3.83
N SER A 156 21.75 -0.15 3.00
CA SER A 156 21.61 0.06 1.55
C SER A 156 20.47 1.00 1.17
N GLY A 157 19.35 0.93 1.90
CA GLY A 157 18.24 1.85 1.70
C GLY A 157 18.58 3.29 2.12
N ALA A 158 19.21 3.46 3.29
CA ALA A 158 19.55 4.76 3.83
C ALA A 158 20.57 5.50 2.97
N ASP A 159 21.65 4.81 2.54
CA ASP A 159 22.66 5.38 1.64
C ASP A 159 22.03 5.80 0.31
N PHE A 160 21.13 4.97 -0.23
CA PHE A 160 20.45 5.29 -1.49
C PHE A 160 19.58 6.54 -1.39
N ILE A 161 18.82 6.66 -0.30
CA ILE A 161 17.99 7.83 -0.05
C ILE A 161 18.88 9.06 0.12
N ALA A 162 19.95 8.99 0.91
CA ALA A 162 20.86 10.10 1.15
C ALA A 162 21.52 10.60 -0.16
N GLU A 163 22.07 9.69 -0.97
CA GLU A 163 22.74 10.08 -2.21
C GLU A 163 21.75 10.61 -3.26
N THR A 164 20.58 9.99 -3.38
CA THR A 164 19.52 10.43 -4.29
C THR A 164 19.01 11.82 -3.90
N SER A 165 18.78 12.04 -2.60
CA SER A 165 18.32 13.33 -2.07
C SER A 165 19.34 14.43 -2.34
N LYS A 166 20.64 14.17 -2.09
CA LYS A 166 21.72 15.10 -2.42
C LYS A 166 21.76 15.44 -3.91
N LYS A 167 21.64 14.45 -4.80
CA LYS A 167 21.64 14.63 -6.26
C LYS A 167 20.44 15.45 -6.73
N LEU A 168 19.24 15.19 -6.19
CA LEU A 168 18.03 15.93 -6.54
C LEU A 168 18.06 17.37 -5.98
N GLN A 169 18.54 17.56 -4.76
CA GLN A 169 18.73 18.88 -4.17
C GLN A 169 19.72 19.73 -4.96
N ALA A 170 20.82 19.14 -5.44
CA ALA A 170 21.76 19.82 -6.35
C ALA A 170 21.12 20.26 -7.68
N GLN A 171 20.02 19.62 -8.10
CA GLN A 171 19.24 20.00 -9.28
C GLN A 171 18.05 20.94 -8.96
N GLY A 172 18.04 21.49 -7.74
CA GLY A 172 17.05 22.46 -7.26
C GLY A 172 15.74 21.84 -6.77
N TRP A 173 15.71 20.55 -6.45
CA TRP A 173 14.53 19.92 -5.83
C TRP A 173 14.59 20.02 -4.31
N ARG A 174 13.50 20.43 -3.67
CA ARG A 174 13.36 20.42 -2.21
C ARG A 174 12.69 19.12 -1.78
N GLU A 175 13.34 18.39 -0.89
CA GLU A 175 12.73 17.23 -0.24
C GLU A 175 11.69 17.70 0.77
N VAL A 176 10.52 17.09 0.77
CA VAL A 176 9.43 17.43 1.70
C VAL A 176 8.98 16.23 2.54
N ALA A 177 9.23 15.01 2.08
CA ALA A 177 9.15 13.78 2.86
C ALA A 177 10.12 12.77 2.25
N GLN A 178 10.40 11.65 2.93
CA GLN A 178 11.32 10.63 2.42
C GLN A 178 10.90 10.18 1.00
N SER A 179 11.80 10.33 0.03
CA SER A 179 11.55 10.03 -1.40
C SER A 179 10.51 10.93 -2.09
N LEU A 180 10.09 12.04 -1.48
CA LEU A 180 9.16 13.01 -2.04
C LEU A 180 9.81 14.38 -2.21
N PHE A 181 9.87 14.84 -3.46
CA PHE A 181 10.55 16.07 -3.85
C PHE A 181 9.62 17.02 -4.59
N VAL A 182 9.73 18.31 -4.28
CA VAL A 182 9.01 19.41 -4.94
C VAL A 182 10.03 20.37 -5.52
N ARG A 183 9.80 20.86 -6.73
CA ARG A 183 10.62 21.91 -7.33
C ARG A 183 9.73 22.95 -7.97
N ASP A 184 9.90 24.20 -7.54
CA ASP A 184 9.20 25.34 -8.11
C ASP A 184 9.82 25.68 -9.47
N LYS A 185 9.23 25.14 -10.54
CA LYS A 185 9.44 25.62 -11.91
C LYS A 185 8.08 25.99 -12.49
N TYR A 186 7.93 27.26 -12.89
CA TYR A 186 6.81 27.71 -13.71
C TYR A 186 6.87 27.06 -15.09
N ALA A 187 6.31 25.86 -15.22
CA ALA A 187 6.03 25.26 -16.51
C ALA A 187 4.53 25.40 -16.81
N ARG A 188 4.18 26.27 -17.75
CA ARG A 188 2.85 26.29 -18.37
C ARG A 188 2.68 24.98 -19.13
N TYR A 189 1.96 24.03 -18.56
CA TYR A 189 1.52 22.83 -19.28
C TYR A 189 0.03 22.92 -19.55
N ALA A 190 -0.32 22.83 -20.84
CA ALA A 190 -1.70 22.67 -21.29
C ALA A 190 -2.19 21.27 -20.90
N SER A 191 -3.32 21.19 -20.20
CA SER A 191 -4.01 19.93 -19.96
C SER A 191 -4.52 19.39 -21.29
N ARG A 192 -4.03 18.22 -21.73
CA ARG A 192 -4.75 17.42 -22.71
C ARG A 192 -5.94 16.81 -21.99
N ASN A 193 -7.14 17.31 -22.28
CA ASN A 193 -8.36 16.63 -21.94
C ASN A 193 -8.36 15.29 -22.68
N ALA A 194 -8.31 14.18 -21.93
CA ALA A 194 -8.70 12.90 -22.50
C ALA A 194 -10.21 13.00 -22.77
N SER A 195 -10.59 12.96 -24.04
CA SER A 195 -11.99 12.89 -24.45
C SER A 195 -12.59 11.59 -23.90
N THR A 196 -13.37 11.67 -22.83
CA THR A 196 -14.18 10.55 -22.34
C THR A 196 -15.46 10.48 -23.16
N GLY A 197 -15.41 9.75 -24.28
CA GLY A 197 -16.63 9.28 -24.94
C GLY A 197 -17.35 8.26 -24.04
N PRO A 198 -18.70 8.21 -24.04
CA PRO A 198 -19.43 7.24 -23.25
C PRO A 198 -19.23 5.84 -23.85
N MET A 199 -18.51 4.96 -23.16
CA MET A 199 -18.55 3.54 -23.47
C MET A 199 -19.06 2.78 -22.24
N ARG A 200 -20.34 3.03 -21.91
CA ARG A 200 -21.09 2.15 -21.01
C ARG A 200 -21.64 1.00 -21.85
N ARG A 201 -20.95 -0.14 -21.81
CA ARG A 201 -21.55 -1.40 -22.29
C ARG A 201 -22.69 -1.78 -21.32
N LYS A 202 -23.80 -2.31 -21.84
CA LYS A 202 -24.88 -2.87 -20.98
C LYS A 202 -24.25 -4.00 -20.15
N GLY A 203 -24.29 -3.88 -18.83
CA GLY A 203 -23.70 -4.85 -17.93
C GLY A 203 -23.97 -4.53 -16.46
N PRO A 204 -23.38 -5.30 -15.53
CA PRO A 204 -23.69 -5.18 -14.11
C PRO A 204 -23.28 -3.84 -13.53
N ARG A 205 -24.14 -3.29 -12.67
CA ARG A 205 -23.92 -1.99 -11.99
C ARG A 205 -23.20 -2.11 -10.65
N THR A 206 -22.97 -3.34 -10.17
CA THR A 206 -22.28 -3.64 -8.91
C THR A 206 -21.24 -4.72 -9.16
N PRO A 207 -20.07 -4.67 -8.48
CA PRO A 207 -19.03 -5.68 -8.58
C PRO A 207 -19.35 -6.96 -7.81
N ASP A 208 -20.38 -6.91 -6.95
CA ASP A 208 -20.73 -7.97 -6.03
C ASP A 208 -22.14 -8.50 -6.33
N VAL A 209 -22.38 -9.73 -5.88
CA VAL A 209 -23.66 -10.43 -5.87
C VAL A 209 -23.71 -11.25 -4.58
N GLU A 210 -24.90 -11.70 -4.17
CA GLU A 210 -25.06 -12.57 -3.01
C GLU A 210 -25.43 -13.98 -3.50
N PRO A 211 -24.46 -14.89 -3.71
CA PRO A 211 -24.73 -16.29 -4.00
C PRO A 211 -25.45 -16.97 -2.82
N ALA A 212 -26.16 -18.06 -3.09
CA ALA A 212 -26.73 -18.87 -2.02
C ALA A 212 -25.61 -19.51 -1.17
N VAL A 213 -25.87 -19.75 0.11
CA VAL A 213 -24.83 -20.24 1.04
C VAL A 213 -24.30 -21.60 0.60
N GLU A 214 -25.20 -22.44 0.09
CA GLU A 214 -24.94 -23.79 -0.41
C GLU A 214 -23.95 -23.78 -1.60
N GLU A 215 -23.92 -22.70 -2.38
CA GLU A 215 -23.00 -22.56 -3.52
C GLU A 215 -21.56 -22.36 -3.08
N PHE A 216 -21.32 -21.94 -1.83
CA PHE A 216 -19.98 -21.89 -1.24
C PHE A 216 -19.55 -23.23 -0.64
N GLU A 217 -20.46 -24.19 -0.49
CA GLU A 217 -20.14 -25.56 -0.08
C GLU A 217 -19.93 -26.48 -1.31
N GLU A 218 -20.45 -26.08 -2.47
CA GLU A 218 -20.27 -26.77 -3.74
C GLU A 218 -18.89 -26.50 -4.36
N SER A 219 -18.01 -27.51 -4.31
CA SER A 219 -16.72 -27.51 -5.01
C SER A 219 -16.91 -27.30 -6.52
N PHE A 220 -16.09 -26.44 -7.12
CA PHE A 220 -16.14 -26.16 -8.55
C PHE A 220 -14.72 -26.17 -9.14
N GLU A 221 -14.57 -26.68 -10.36
CA GLU A 221 -13.26 -26.74 -11.03
C GLU A 221 -12.85 -25.35 -11.53
N ASP A 222 -11.70 -24.85 -11.03
CA ASP A 222 -11.08 -23.63 -11.54
C ASP A 222 -10.48 -23.91 -12.93
N ASP A 223 -10.73 -23.03 -13.90
CA ASP A 223 -10.16 -23.05 -15.25
C ASP A 223 -8.67 -22.67 -15.29
N GLY A 224 -8.02 -22.65 -14.12
CA GLY A 224 -6.61 -22.35 -13.90
C GLY A 224 -6.27 -20.87 -14.00
N ARG A 225 -7.24 -19.99 -14.28
CA ARG A 225 -7.02 -18.54 -14.38
C ARG A 225 -7.53 -17.76 -13.18
N ALA A 226 -8.34 -18.33 -12.28
CA ALA A 226 -8.90 -17.58 -11.16
C ALA A 226 -7.79 -16.90 -10.32
N ARG A 227 -6.74 -17.65 -9.93
CA ARG A 227 -5.62 -17.09 -9.15
C ARG A 227 -4.92 -15.92 -9.85
N LYS A 228 -4.72 -16.01 -11.17
CA LYS A 228 -4.09 -14.95 -11.98
C LYS A 228 -4.98 -13.71 -12.05
N VAL A 229 -6.27 -13.90 -12.34
CA VAL A 229 -7.25 -12.81 -12.45
C VAL A 229 -7.45 -12.14 -11.10
N ILE A 230 -7.60 -12.89 -10.01
CA ILE A 230 -7.69 -12.37 -8.64
C ILE A 230 -6.45 -11.55 -8.30
N GLY A 231 -5.25 -12.01 -8.65
CA GLY A 231 -4.01 -11.25 -8.47
C GLY A 231 -4.02 -9.89 -9.18
N ALA A 232 -4.50 -9.86 -10.43
CA ALA A 232 -4.65 -8.62 -11.18
C ALA A 232 -5.73 -7.69 -10.59
N LEU A 233 -6.86 -8.25 -10.16
CA LEU A 233 -7.94 -7.51 -9.51
C LEU A 233 -7.50 -6.96 -8.14
N LEU A 234 -6.74 -7.71 -7.35
CA LEU A 234 -6.15 -7.23 -6.10
C LEU A 234 -5.18 -6.08 -6.32
N TRP A 235 -4.43 -6.11 -7.44
CA TRP A 235 -3.57 -4.99 -7.79
C TRP A 235 -4.39 -3.75 -8.19
N LEU A 236 -5.40 -3.90 -9.05
CA LEU A 236 -6.30 -2.81 -9.43
C LEU A 236 -7.02 -2.22 -8.21
N SER A 237 -7.57 -3.08 -7.36
CA SER A 237 -8.38 -2.71 -6.22
C SER A 237 -7.60 -1.93 -5.18
N ARG A 238 -6.31 -2.25 -4.98
CA ARG A 238 -5.43 -1.53 -4.05
C ARG A 238 -4.80 -0.27 -4.64
N THR A 239 -4.71 -0.15 -5.96
CA THR A 239 -4.00 0.97 -6.61
C THR A 239 -4.94 2.10 -7.03
N THR A 240 -6.01 1.77 -7.74
CA THR A 240 -6.83 2.77 -8.46
C THR A 240 -8.34 2.54 -8.38
N ARG A 241 -8.80 1.34 -7.98
CA ARG A 241 -10.21 0.92 -8.01
C ARG A 241 -10.76 0.58 -6.61
N PRO A 242 -10.97 1.56 -5.71
CA PRO A 242 -11.53 1.28 -4.40
C PRO A 242 -12.91 0.63 -4.45
N ASP A 243 -13.70 0.95 -5.49
CA ASP A 243 -15.05 0.43 -5.71
C ASP A 243 -15.14 -1.10 -5.79
N ILE A 244 -14.06 -1.80 -6.15
CA ILE A 244 -14.02 -3.28 -6.22
C ILE A 244 -13.30 -3.93 -5.05
N ALA A 245 -12.81 -3.17 -4.06
CA ALA A 245 -11.95 -3.68 -3.00
C ALA A 245 -12.62 -4.80 -2.19
N ARG A 246 -13.87 -4.61 -1.76
CA ARG A 246 -14.63 -5.63 -1.03
C ARG A 246 -14.85 -6.88 -1.86
N ALA A 247 -15.42 -6.73 -3.06
CA ALA A 247 -15.74 -7.86 -3.94
C ALA A 247 -14.49 -8.70 -4.27
N THR A 248 -13.36 -8.02 -4.54
CA THR A 248 -12.09 -8.70 -4.80
C THR A 248 -11.58 -9.44 -3.56
N ALA A 249 -11.61 -8.80 -2.39
CA ALA A 249 -11.19 -9.41 -1.13
C ALA A 249 -12.08 -10.59 -0.74
N ARG A 250 -13.37 -10.56 -1.09
CA ARG A 250 -14.33 -11.66 -0.88
C ARG A 250 -14.00 -12.87 -1.74
N VAL A 251 -13.82 -12.69 -3.05
CA VAL A 251 -13.48 -13.78 -3.99
C VAL A 251 -12.13 -14.42 -3.62
N ALA A 252 -11.15 -13.60 -3.25
CA ALA A 252 -9.80 -14.07 -2.93
C ALA A 252 -9.75 -15.06 -1.75
N ARG A 253 -10.78 -15.11 -0.88
CA ARG A 253 -10.87 -16.06 0.25
C ARG A 253 -10.96 -17.51 -0.20
N PHE A 254 -11.48 -17.74 -1.40
CA PHE A 254 -11.76 -19.07 -1.94
C PHE A 254 -10.69 -19.54 -2.93
N VAL A 255 -9.57 -18.81 -3.09
CA VAL A 255 -8.54 -19.14 -4.09
C VAL A 255 -7.82 -20.48 -3.84
N ASP A 256 -7.82 -20.95 -2.59
CA ASP A 256 -7.24 -22.24 -2.22
C ASP A 256 -8.27 -23.38 -2.28
N ASN A 257 -9.54 -23.08 -1.98
CA ASN A 257 -10.67 -24.00 -2.04
C ASN A 257 -11.78 -23.38 -2.89
N TRP A 258 -11.74 -23.65 -4.20
CA TRP A 258 -12.59 -22.99 -5.19
C TRP A 258 -14.01 -23.58 -5.23
N THR A 259 -15.02 -22.72 -5.38
CA THR A 259 -16.44 -23.07 -5.23
C THR A 259 -17.30 -22.47 -6.33
N LEU A 260 -18.54 -22.95 -6.48
CA LEU A 260 -19.49 -22.40 -7.45
C LEU A 260 -19.81 -20.93 -7.12
N GLY A 261 -20.00 -20.62 -5.83
CA GLY A 261 -20.20 -19.26 -5.34
C GLY A 261 -19.02 -18.35 -5.66
N ALA A 262 -17.78 -18.81 -5.46
CA ALA A 262 -16.57 -18.07 -5.81
C ALA A 262 -16.48 -17.78 -7.31
N SER A 263 -16.84 -18.76 -8.15
CA SER A 263 -16.89 -18.61 -9.61
C SER A 263 -17.90 -17.55 -10.06
N ARG A 264 -19.09 -17.53 -9.44
CA ARG A 264 -20.12 -16.52 -9.72
C ARG A 264 -19.72 -15.12 -9.28
N LEU A 265 -19.10 -14.99 -8.11
CA LEU A 265 -18.54 -13.72 -7.63
C LEU A 265 -17.45 -13.20 -8.58
N LEU A 266 -16.50 -14.07 -8.99
CA LEU A 266 -15.42 -13.68 -9.90
C LEU A 266 -15.97 -13.20 -11.25
N LYS A 267 -16.90 -13.97 -11.85
CA LYS A 267 -17.54 -13.60 -13.10
C LYS A 267 -18.24 -12.24 -13.01
N ARG A 268 -19.01 -12.02 -11.94
CA ARG A 268 -19.70 -10.73 -11.70
C ARG A 268 -18.72 -9.56 -11.62
N LEU A 269 -17.62 -9.76 -10.90
CA LEU A 269 -16.58 -8.77 -10.72
C LEU A 269 -15.87 -8.43 -12.05
N GLU A 270 -15.52 -9.44 -12.85
CA GLU A 270 -14.92 -9.23 -14.17
C GLU A 270 -15.85 -8.47 -15.11
N GLU A 271 -17.12 -8.88 -15.20
CA GLU A 271 -18.12 -8.18 -16.02
C GLU A 271 -18.28 -6.71 -15.59
N TYR A 272 -18.28 -6.44 -14.29
CA TYR A 272 -18.35 -5.08 -13.75
C TYR A 272 -17.13 -4.23 -14.13
N VAL A 273 -15.92 -4.78 -13.98
CA VAL A 273 -14.68 -4.06 -14.35
C VAL A 273 -14.67 -3.76 -15.85
N LEU A 274 -15.06 -4.71 -16.69
CA LEU A 274 -15.15 -4.55 -18.15
C LEU A 274 -16.20 -3.52 -18.58
N CYS A 275 -17.31 -3.41 -17.83
CA CYS A 275 -18.37 -2.44 -18.13
C CYS A 275 -18.10 -1.04 -17.56
N ASN A 276 -17.19 -0.92 -16.60
CA ASN A 276 -16.84 0.34 -15.94
C ASN A 276 -15.31 0.61 -15.99
N PRO A 277 -14.69 0.69 -17.19
CA PRO A 277 -13.23 0.82 -17.33
C PRO A 277 -12.68 2.15 -16.82
N ILE A 278 -13.52 3.19 -16.73
CA ILE A 278 -13.16 4.56 -16.33
C ILE A 278 -13.38 4.85 -14.84
N SER A 279 -13.88 3.89 -14.07
CA SER A 279 -14.24 4.02 -12.65
C SER A 279 -13.01 3.98 -11.74
N VAL A 280 -12.01 4.82 -12.00
CA VAL A 280 -10.76 4.91 -11.22
C VAL A 280 -10.75 6.17 -10.35
N ILE A 281 -9.96 6.17 -9.28
CA ILE A 281 -9.74 7.37 -8.46
C ILE A 281 -9.27 8.55 -9.31
N ARG A 282 -9.82 9.73 -9.04
CA ARG A 282 -9.46 10.99 -9.70
C ARG A 282 -9.27 12.06 -8.66
N TYR A 283 -8.15 12.78 -8.76
CA TYR A 283 -7.88 13.92 -7.90
C TYR A 283 -8.10 15.20 -8.70
N PRO A 284 -9.14 15.99 -8.39
CA PRO A 284 -9.36 17.24 -9.06
C PRO A 284 -8.20 18.19 -8.77
N ARG A 285 -7.67 18.80 -9.83
CA ARG A 285 -6.62 19.80 -9.70
C ARG A 285 -7.23 21.06 -9.13
N GLN A 286 -6.73 21.51 -7.99
CA GLN A 286 -7.05 22.79 -7.41
C GLN A 286 -5.85 23.73 -7.50
N ARG A 287 -6.04 24.96 -7.02
CA ARG A 287 -4.99 25.96 -6.80
C ARG A 287 -5.13 26.51 -5.39
N VAL A 288 -5.20 25.60 -4.44
CA VAL A 288 -5.34 25.96 -3.04
C VAL A 288 -4.08 26.73 -2.62
N ILE A 289 -4.29 27.91 -2.04
CA ILE A 289 -3.24 28.74 -1.45
C ILE A 289 -3.09 28.42 0.04
N ASP A 290 -4.17 27.96 0.68
CA ASP A 290 -4.19 27.56 2.10
C ASP A 290 -3.40 26.26 2.33
N SER A 291 -2.58 26.27 3.38
CA SER A 291 -1.77 25.13 3.81
C SER A 291 -2.50 24.21 4.79
N SER A 292 -3.72 24.57 5.23
CA SER A 292 -4.45 23.75 6.20
C SER A 292 -4.72 22.34 5.65
N CYS A 293 -4.19 21.34 6.38
CA CYS A 293 -4.34 19.93 6.07
C CYS A 293 -5.05 19.22 7.21
N ARG A 294 -6.06 18.42 6.88
CA ARG A 294 -6.70 17.49 7.82
C ARG A 294 -6.65 16.08 7.28
N VAL A 295 -6.45 15.12 8.18
CA VAL A 295 -6.62 13.70 7.87
C VAL A 295 -7.98 13.28 8.37
N ILE A 296 -8.82 12.73 7.49
CA ILE A 296 -10.14 12.22 7.84
C ILE A 296 -10.14 10.73 7.53
N ALA A 297 -10.34 9.90 8.54
CA ALA A 297 -10.49 8.47 8.40
C ALA A 297 -11.92 8.06 8.73
N PHE A 298 -12.43 7.04 8.04
CA PHE A 298 -13.67 6.37 8.38
C PHE A 298 -13.37 4.90 8.61
N SER A 299 -14.01 4.30 9.61
CA SER A 299 -13.96 2.86 9.86
C SER A 299 -15.38 2.29 9.94
N ASP A 300 -15.53 1.06 9.48
CA ASP A 300 -16.75 0.27 9.60
C ASP A 300 -16.38 -1.21 9.77
N SER A 301 -17.29 -2.00 10.33
CA SER A 301 -17.21 -3.44 10.31
C SER A 301 -18.51 -4.10 9.89
N ASP A 302 -18.40 -5.18 9.13
CA ASP A 302 -19.51 -6.10 8.87
C ASP A 302 -19.41 -7.28 9.84
N PHE A 303 -20.18 -7.21 10.92
CA PHE A 303 -20.15 -8.19 12.00
C PHE A 303 -20.65 -9.55 11.53
N ALA A 304 -19.80 -10.57 11.66
CA ALA A 304 -20.08 -11.95 11.27
C ALA A 304 -20.56 -12.14 9.81
N GLY A 305 -20.25 -11.18 8.92
CA GLY A 305 -20.66 -11.21 7.51
C GLY A 305 -20.01 -12.30 6.64
N ASP A 306 -19.11 -13.09 7.21
CA ASP A 306 -18.50 -14.27 6.56
C ASP A 306 -19.33 -15.54 6.82
N SER A 307 -20.61 -15.49 6.43
CA SER A 307 -21.61 -16.55 6.65
C SER A 307 -21.28 -17.87 5.95
N ALA A 308 -20.43 -17.85 4.93
CA ALA A 308 -20.04 -19.02 4.15
C ALA A 308 -18.81 -19.78 4.69
N ALA A 309 -18.13 -19.30 5.75
CA ALA A 309 -16.89 -19.95 6.20
C ALA A 309 -16.68 -19.98 7.72
N LYS A 310 -16.46 -18.82 8.37
CA LYS A 310 -15.94 -18.79 9.76
C LYS A 310 -16.61 -17.77 10.68
N ALA A 311 -17.72 -17.17 10.25
CA ALA A 311 -18.44 -16.13 11.00
C ALA A 311 -17.54 -14.96 11.47
N ARG A 312 -16.45 -14.71 10.74
CA ARG A 312 -15.53 -13.61 11.03
C ARG A 312 -16.10 -12.32 10.48
N SER A 313 -15.78 -11.21 11.15
CA SER A 313 -16.21 -9.89 10.70
C SER A 313 -15.27 -9.34 9.63
N THR A 314 -15.77 -8.49 8.74
CA THR A 314 -14.93 -7.78 7.76
C THR A 314 -14.72 -6.34 8.23
N SER A 315 -13.48 -5.89 8.36
CA SER A 315 -13.15 -4.48 8.65
C SER A 315 -12.89 -3.73 7.36
N GLY A 316 -13.44 -2.53 7.27
CA GLY A 316 -13.21 -1.60 6.18
C GLY A 316 -12.80 -0.23 6.69
N ALA A 317 -11.99 0.47 5.90
CA ALA A 317 -11.59 1.83 6.21
C ALA A 317 -11.37 2.67 4.95
N ALA A 318 -11.64 3.97 5.06
CA ALA A 318 -11.41 4.98 4.03
C ALA A 318 -10.60 6.12 4.63
N PHE A 319 -9.52 6.55 3.97
CA PHE A 319 -8.63 7.60 4.46
C PHE A 319 -8.55 8.74 3.46
N PHE A 320 -8.78 9.95 3.93
CA PHE A 320 -8.82 11.14 3.12
C PHE A 320 -7.86 12.21 3.63
N LEU A 321 -7.31 12.98 2.70
CA LEU A 321 -6.69 14.27 2.98
C LEU A 321 -7.64 15.38 2.57
N GLU A 322 -7.92 16.30 3.49
CA GLU A 322 -8.67 17.50 3.22
C GLU A 322 -7.72 18.70 3.14
N LEU A 323 -7.70 19.35 1.98
CA LEU A 323 -6.79 20.45 1.62
C LEU A 323 -7.60 21.53 0.88
N GLY A 324 -7.68 22.73 1.44
CA GLY A 324 -8.37 23.87 0.80
C GLY A 324 -9.84 23.64 0.46
N GLY A 325 -10.53 22.85 1.29
CA GLY A 325 -11.93 22.49 1.07
C GLY A 325 -12.15 21.34 0.08
N ALA A 326 -11.10 20.81 -0.55
CA ALA A 326 -11.18 19.53 -1.25
C ALA A 326 -10.76 18.35 -0.40
N ARG A 327 -11.42 17.22 -0.60
CA ARG A 327 -11.11 15.92 -0.04
C ARG A 327 -10.51 14.99 -1.10
N TYR A 328 -9.45 14.28 -0.73
CA TYR A 328 -8.73 13.36 -1.60
C TYR A 328 -8.62 12.00 -0.92
N LEU A 329 -9.20 10.94 -1.50
CA LEU A 329 -9.06 9.57 -0.98
C LEU A 329 -7.62 9.09 -1.16
N VAL A 330 -6.84 8.98 -0.09
CA VAL A 330 -5.42 8.62 -0.15
C VAL A 330 -5.12 7.19 0.25
N ASP A 331 -6.02 6.52 0.97
CA ASP A 331 -5.89 5.09 1.24
C ASP A 331 -7.25 4.45 1.53
N TRP A 332 -7.32 3.13 1.42
CA TRP A 332 -8.51 2.36 1.79
C TRP A 332 -8.15 0.90 2.06
N SER A 333 -9.02 0.21 2.81
CA SER A 333 -8.85 -1.21 3.06
C SER A 333 -10.19 -1.93 3.22
N SER A 334 -10.19 -3.22 2.89
CA SER A 334 -11.27 -4.17 3.10
C SER A 334 -10.62 -5.51 3.44
N GLY A 335 -10.78 -6.01 4.67
CA GLY A 335 -10.10 -7.22 5.11
C GLY A 335 -10.86 -7.98 6.18
N LEU A 336 -10.77 -9.31 6.13
CA LEU A 336 -11.35 -10.16 7.17
C LEU A 336 -10.57 -10.00 8.48
N GLN A 337 -11.27 -9.85 9.60
CA GLN A 337 -10.66 -9.81 10.92
C GLN A 337 -9.98 -11.14 11.23
N ARG A 338 -8.86 -11.08 11.96
CA ARG A 338 -8.04 -12.26 12.27
C ARG A 338 -8.73 -13.21 13.24
N ALA A 339 -9.47 -12.66 14.20
CA ALA A 339 -10.24 -13.41 15.18
C ALA A 339 -11.74 -13.13 15.01
N VAL A 340 -12.56 -14.03 15.55
CA VAL A 340 -14.02 -13.89 15.55
C VAL A 340 -14.38 -12.91 16.65
N SER A 341 -15.18 -11.91 16.30
CA SER A 341 -15.76 -10.97 17.27
C SER A 341 -17.03 -11.57 17.87
N THR A 342 -17.29 -11.31 19.15
CA THR A 342 -18.48 -11.83 19.84
C THR A 342 -19.63 -10.83 19.90
N SER A 343 -19.38 -9.58 19.49
CA SER A 343 -20.39 -8.53 19.37
C SER A 343 -20.03 -7.54 18.26
N SER A 344 -21.01 -6.80 17.75
CA SER A 344 -20.78 -5.72 16.79
C SER A 344 -19.86 -4.63 17.34
N ALA A 345 -20.03 -4.25 18.62
CA ALA A 345 -19.16 -3.28 19.28
C ALA A 345 -17.69 -3.73 19.34
N GLU A 346 -17.44 -5.03 19.52
CA GLU A 346 -16.09 -5.60 19.48
C GLU A 346 -15.51 -5.54 18.05
N ALA A 347 -16.29 -5.92 17.04
CA ALA A 347 -15.84 -5.85 15.64
C ALA A 347 -15.54 -4.41 15.19
N GLU A 348 -16.37 -3.45 15.61
CA GLU A 348 -16.17 -2.03 15.34
C GLU A 348 -14.93 -1.48 16.04
N LEU A 349 -14.66 -1.89 17.28
CA LEU A 349 -13.44 -1.53 17.99
C LEU A 349 -12.19 -2.04 17.26
N VAL A 350 -12.24 -3.24 16.69
CA VAL A 350 -11.15 -3.81 15.89
C VAL A 350 -10.94 -3.02 14.60
N ALA A 351 -12.02 -2.68 13.90
CA ALA A 351 -11.96 -1.85 12.70
C ALA A 351 -11.35 -0.48 13.00
N LEU A 352 -11.82 0.19 14.06
CA LEU A 352 -11.35 1.49 14.50
C LEU A 352 -9.86 1.47 14.85
N ALA A 353 -9.42 0.45 15.61
CA ALA A 353 -8.01 0.29 15.96
C ALA A 353 -7.12 0.00 14.75
N SER A 354 -7.59 -0.79 13.79
CA SER A 354 -6.86 -1.01 12.55
C SER A 354 -6.76 0.27 11.73
N ALA A 355 -7.83 1.06 11.65
CA ALA A 355 -7.84 2.33 10.94
C ALA A 355 -6.84 3.32 11.55
N CYS A 356 -6.80 3.46 12.88
CA CYS A 356 -5.85 4.34 13.57
C CYS A 356 -4.39 3.95 13.29
N LYS A 357 -4.08 2.65 13.23
CA LYS A 357 -2.73 2.18 12.85
C LYS A 357 -2.34 2.61 11.43
N THR A 358 -3.28 2.54 10.48
CA THR A 358 -3.05 2.97 9.11
C THR A 358 -2.92 4.49 8.98
N VAL A 359 -3.64 5.27 9.81
CA VAL A 359 -3.52 6.74 9.84
C VAL A 359 -2.07 7.18 10.09
N PHE A 360 -1.34 6.51 10.99
CA PHE A 360 0.08 6.85 11.23
C PHE A 360 0.91 6.79 9.95
N ALA A 361 0.73 5.77 9.10
CA ALA A 361 1.44 5.69 7.82
C ALA A 361 1.04 6.82 6.85
N VAL A 362 -0.21 7.30 6.92
CA VAL A 362 -0.66 8.47 6.15
C VAL A 362 -0.01 9.75 6.67
N LEU A 363 0.04 9.93 8.00
CA LEU A 363 0.69 11.08 8.65
C LEU A 363 2.19 11.12 8.35
N GLU A 364 2.87 9.98 8.43
CA GLU A 364 4.29 9.83 8.08
C GLU A 364 4.60 10.25 6.63
N SER A 365 3.59 10.19 5.75
CA SER A 365 3.71 10.60 4.35
C SER A 365 3.45 12.09 4.11
N LEU A 366 3.00 12.84 5.12
CA LEU A 366 2.76 14.27 5.02
C LEU A 366 4.06 15.06 5.25
N PRO A 367 4.23 16.19 4.53
CA PRO A 367 5.42 17.02 4.65
C PRO A 367 5.49 17.85 5.94
N GLU A 368 4.34 18.16 6.54
CA GLU A 368 4.22 18.83 7.84
C GLU A 368 3.26 18.01 8.68
N GLN A 369 3.78 17.40 9.75
CA GLN A 369 3.01 16.51 10.62
C GLN A 369 2.44 17.28 11.82
N ASP A 370 3.23 18.19 12.39
CA ASP A 370 2.89 18.94 13.58
C ASP A 370 1.61 19.77 13.40
N GLY A 371 0.65 19.54 14.29
CA GLY A 371 -0.64 20.26 14.28
C GLY A 371 -1.67 19.75 13.25
N THR A 372 -1.36 18.69 12.49
CA THR A 372 -2.35 18.08 11.59
C THR A 372 -3.49 17.45 12.41
N LYS A 373 -4.71 17.96 12.23
CA LYS A 373 -5.88 17.41 12.90
C LYS A 373 -6.28 16.08 12.25
N VAL A 374 -6.46 15.07 13.09
CA VAL A 374 -6.92 13.74 12.67
C VAL A 374 -8.34 13.53 13.17
N GLU A 375 -9.28 13.33 12.26
CA GLU A 375 -10.66 12.95 12.57
C GLU A 375 -10.89 11.49 12.17
N VAL A 376 -11.42 10.68 13.09
CA VAL A 376 -11.75 9.28 12.81
C VAL A 376 -13.24 9.05 13.07
N GLY A 377 -13.99 8.80 11.99
CA GLY A 377 -15.42 8.56 12.00
C GLY A 377 -15.78 7.07 12.12
N SER A 378 -16.77 6.76 12.95
CA SER A 378 -17.42 5.44 13.04
C SER A 378 -18.90 5.60 13.35
N ASP A 379 -19.75 4.65 12.94
CA ASP A 379 -21.17 4.64 13.28
C ASP A 379 -21.47 3.93 14.62
N SER A 380 -20.47 3.33 15.25
CA SER A 380 -20.60 2.60 16.51
C SER A 380 -20.49 3.51 17.73
N ALA A 381 -21.64 4.01 18.20
CA ALA A 381 -21.71 4.80 19.44
C ALA A 381 -21.16 4.03 20.66
N ALA A 382 -21.31 2.70 20.69
CA ALA A 382 -20.80 1.86 21.76
C ALA A 382 -19.26 1.79 21.77
N ALA A 383 -18.61 1.63 20.61
CA ALA A 383 -17.16 1.63 20.51
C ALA A 383 -16.58 3.01 20.83
N LEU A 384 -17.15 4.08 20.26
CA LEU A 384 -16.74 5.45 20.53
C LEU A 384 -16.92 5.82 22.02
N GLY A 385 -18.02 5.40 22.64
CA GLY A 385 -18.24 5.60 24.07
C GLY A 385 -17.30 4.80 24.97
N ALA A 386 -16.71 3.70 24.49
CA ALA A 386 -15.64 3.00 25.19
C ALA A 386 -14.30 3.72 25.08
N VAL A 387 -13.97 4.24 23.89
CA VAL A 387 -12.75 5.03 23.65
C VAL A 387 -12.74 6.29 24.52
N ARG A 388 -13.82 7.08 24.53
CA ARG A 388 -13.90 8.32 25.34
C ARG A 388 -13.73 8.10 26.84
N ARG A 389 -14.09 6.93 27.34
CA ARG A 389 -13.95 6.56 28.76
C ARG A 389 -12.59 5.94 29.09
N GLY A 390 -11.75 5.63 28.10
CA GLY A 390 -10.52 4.87 28.28
C GLY A 390 -10.68 3.40 28.67
N TRP A 391 -11.91 2.97 28.96
CA TRP A 391 -12.21 1.66 29.51
C TRP A 391 -13.65 1.19 29.22
N SER A 392 -13.82 -0.12 29.07
CA SER A 392 -15.12 -0.78 29.03
C SER A 392 -15.02 -2.21 29.56
N ALA A 393 -15.71 -2.51 30.66
CA ALA A 393 -15.76 -3.86 31.21
C ALA A 393 -16.25 -4.90 30.17
N LYS A 394 -17.20 -4.50 29.31
CA LYS A 394 -17.74 -5.35 28.23
C LYS A 394 -16.79 -5.62 27.08
N LEU A 395 -15.73 -4.82 26.92
CA LEU A 395 -14.72 -4.95 25.86
C LEU A 395 -13.32 -5.24 26.42
N ALA A 396 -13.19 -5.46 27.72
CA ALA A 396 -11.91 -5.69 28.38
C ALA A 396 -11.19 -6.94 27.83
N HIS A 397 -11.95 -7.94 27.37
CA HIS A 397 -11.42 -9.16 26.76
C HIS A 397 -10.78 -8.92 25.39
N ALA A 398 -11.16 -7.85 24.67
CA ALA A 398 -10.65 -7.56 23.32
C ALA A 398 -9.12 -7.40 23.27
N ARG A 399 -8.49 -6.98 24.38
CA ARG A 399 -7.02 -6.94 24.49
C ARG A 399 -6.37 -8.30 24.33
N ARG A 400 -7.01 -9.36 24.84
CA ARG A 400 -6.49 -10.74 24.78
C ARG A 400 -6.94 -11.45 23.51
N THR A 401 -8.21 -11.30 23.13
CA THR A 401 -8.81 -12.02 22.00
C THR A 401 -8.50 -11.38 20.65
N GLN A 402 -8.60 -10.06 20.55
CA GLN A 402 -8.42 -9.30 19.31
C GLN A 402 -7.05 -8.59 19.21
N ARG A 403 -6.30 -8.52 20.32
CA ARG A 403 -5.06 -7.73 20.45
C ARG A 403 -5.29 -6.24 20.21
N VAL A 404 -6.44 -5.73 20.67
CA VAL A 404 -6.83 -4.32 20.60
C VAL A 404 -7.05 -3.78 22.01
N CYS A 405 -6.46 -2.63 22.31
CA CYS A 405 -6.56 -1.98 23.61
C CYS A 405 -7.40 -0.71 23.49
N VAL A 406 -8.50 -0.62 24.26
CA VAL A 406 -9.35 0.59 24.31
C VAL A 406 -8.56 1.79 24.85
N SER A 407 -7.76 1.58 25.89
CA SER A 407 -6.97 2.65 26.50
C SER A 407 -5.94 3.24 25.53
N TRP A 408 -5.39 2.43 24.62
CA TRP A 408 -4.51 2.96 23.57
C TRP A 408 -5.25 3.94 22.65
N LEU A 409 -6.49 3.63 22.25
CA LEU A 409 -7.30 4.55 21.44
C LEU A 409 -7.67 5.82 22.20
N HIS A 410 -7.89 5.71 23.51
CA HIS A 410 -8.14 6.86 24.38
C HIS A 410 -6.91 7.76 24.51
N ASP A 411 -5.72 7.17 24.66
CA ASP A 411 -4.45 7.91 24.67
C ASP A 411 -4.26 8.70 23.35
N LEU A 412 -4.73 8.16 22.21
CA LEU A 412 -4.72 8.89 20.95
C LEU A 412 -5.61 10.15 20.98
N GLU A 413 -6.78 10.05 21.60
CA GLU A 413 -7.72 11.17 21.76
C GLU A 413 -7.16 12.24 22.71
N GLU A 414 -6.61 11.83 23.85
CA GLU A 414 -6.10 12.76 24.87
C GLU A 414 -4.75 13.38 24.51
N GLN A 415 -3.85 12.62 23.89
CA GLN A 415 -2.43 13.00 23.80
C GLN A 415 -1.93 13.22 22.36
N GLN A 416 -2.61 12.68 21.36
CA GLN A 416 -2.11 12.65 19.97
C GLN A 416 -2.99 13.42 18.97
N GLY A 417 -3.97 14.19 19.48
CA GLY A 417 -4.79 15.08 18.65
C GLY A 417 -5.81 14.37 17.74
N PHE A 418 -6.13 13.10 18.04
CA PHE A 418 -7.20 12.38 17.34
C PHE A 418 -8.57 12.83 17.87
N VAL A 419 -9.54 12.98 16.97
CA VAL A 419 -10.92 13.29 17.31
C VAL A 419 -11.81 12.16 16.81
N PHE A 420 -12.46 11.45 17.74
CA PHE A 420 -13.35 10.34 17.43
C PHE A 420 -14.81 10.79 17.30
N VAL A 421 -15.32 10.76 16.06
CA VAL A 421 -16.62 11.34 15.70
C VAL A 421 -17.61 10.25 15.34
N TRP A 422 -18.86 10.42 15.81
CA TRP A 422 -19.94 9.55 15.37
C TRP A 422 -20.45 10.00 14.00
N VAL A 423 -20.57 9.06 13.06
CA VAL A 423 -21.04 9.30 11.70
C VAL A 423 -22.21 8.38 11.40
N PRO A 424 -23.36 8.86 10.89
CA PRO A 424 -24.44 7.98 10.46
C PRO A 424 -23.98 7.03 9.35
N SER A 425 -24.42 5.77 9.35
CA SER A 425 -24.00 4.78 8.34
C SER A 425 -24.20 5.28 6.91
N GLY A 426 -25.29 5.99 6.61
CA GLY A 426 -25.53 6.62 5.29
C GLY A 426 -24.42 7.57 4.81
N ARG A 427 -23.63 8.16 5.72
CA ARG A 427 -22.50 9.04 5.43
C ARG A 427 -21.13 8.40 5.73
N ASN A 428 -21.10 7.17 6.24
CA ASN A 428 -19.87 6.45 6.51
C ASN A 428 -19.27 5.96 5.17
N ALA A 429 -18.12 6.52 4.79
CA ALA A 429 -17.43 6.14 3.55
C ALA A 429 -16.81 4.73 3.64
N ALA A 430 -16.61 4.19 4.84
CA ALA A 430 -16.05 2.86 5.03
C ALA A 430 -17.03 1.71 4.71
N ASP A 431 -18.33 2.00 4.68
CA ASP A 431 -19.40 1.02 4.39
C ASP A 431 -19.20 0.25 3.08
N ILE A 432 -18.70 0.93 2.03
CA ILE A 432 -18.44 0.30 0.72
C ILE A 432 -17.41 -0.83 0.80
N PHE A 433 -16.57 -0.82 1.83
CA PHE A 433 -15.49 -1.78 2.04
C PHE A 433 -15.91 -2.97 2.91
N THR A 434 -17.11 -2.97 3.47
CA THR A 434 -17.60 -3.99 4.40
C THR A 434 -18.88 -4.66 3.90
N LYS A 435 -19.79 -3.89 3.31
CA LYS A 435 -21.17 -4.32 3.00
C LYS A 435 -21.41 -4.46 1.49
N SER A 436 -22.35 -5.33 1.10
CA SER A 436 -22.90 -5.40 -0.27
C SER A 436 -24.05 -4.40 -0.42
N PHE A 437 -24.17 -3.80 -1.60
CA PHE A 437 -25.20 -2.80 -1.89
C PHE A 437 -25.93 -3.11 -3.19
N GLY A 438 -27.21 -2.75 -3.24
CA GLY A 438 -27.95 -2.66 -4.49
C GLY A 438 -27.42 -1.54 -5.39
N PRO A 439 -27.74 -1.54 -6.70
CA PRO A 439 -27.13 -0.62 -7.67
C PRO A 439 -27.19 0.87 -7.32
N LEU A 440 -28.32 1.35 -6.77
CA LEU A 440 -28.47 2.77 -6.44
C LEU A 440 -27.66 3.17 -5.21
N GLU A 441 -27.70 2.34 -4.17
CA GLU A 441 -26.97 2.60 -2.94
C GLU A 441 -25.46 2.46 -3.16
N PHE A 442 -25.03 1.49 -3.97
CA PHE A 442 -23.63 1.35 -4.37
C PHE A 442 -23.08 2.63 -5.04
N LEU A 443 -23.85 3.23 -5.95
CA LEU A 443 -23.46 4.51 -6.58
C LEU A 443 -23.38 5.66 -5.57
N ARG A 444 -24.31 5.71 -4.60
CA ARG A 444 -24.26 6.71 -3.52
C ARG A 444 -23.01 6.55 -2.66
N LYS A 445 -22.66 5.30 -2.32
CA LYS A 445 -21.46 4.98 -1.53
C LYS A 445 -20.16 5.28 -2.27
N ILE A 446 -20.08 5.00 -3.57
CA ILE A 446 -18.95 5.47 -4.41
C ILE A 446 -18.85 7.00 -4.35
N GLY A 447 -19.99 7.70 -4.40
CA GLY A 447 -20.03 9.16 -4.29
C GLY A 447 -19.52 9.72 -2.96
N LEU A 448 -19.38 8.91 -1.90
CA LEU A 448 -18.73 9.32 -0.64
C LEU A 448 -17.19 9.23 -0.72
N LEU A 449 -16.66 8.45 -1.66
CA LEU A 449 -15.22 8.33 -1.93
C LEU A 449 -14.72 9.46 -2.86
N GLU A 450 -15.63 10.05 -3.64
CA GLU A 450 -15.35 11.10 -4.62
C GLU A 450 -15.75 12.47 -4.05
N ASN A 451 -14.98 13.50 -4.40
CA ASN A 451 -15.16 14.83 -3.83
C ASN A 451 -16.13 15.72 -4.62
N GLU A 452 -16.54 15.31 -5.83
CA GLU A 452 -17.56 16.00 -6.61
C GLU A 452 -18.45 14.98 -7.34
N ARG A 453 -19.74 15.28 -7.42
CA ARG A 453 -20.75 14.51 -8.14
C ARG A 453 -20.27 14.16 -9.56
N VAL A 454 -19.92 12.90 -9.82
CA VAL A 454 -19.81 12.36 -11.19
C VAL A 454 -20.79 11.20 -11.40
N PHE A 455 -22.06 11.43 -11.02
CA PHE A 455 -23.22 10.83 -11.68
C PHE A 455 -24.37 11.85 -11.74
N SER A 456 -24.09 13.09 -12.16
CA SER A 456 -25.14 13.98 -12.67
C SER A 456 -25.47 13.58 -14.11
N ASN A 457 -26.29 12.55 -14.28
CA ASN A 457 -27.26 12.63 -15.36
C ASN A 457 -28.27 13.69 -14.91
N LYS A 458 -28.46 14.72 -15.74
CA LYS A 458 -29.50 15.73 -15.62
C LYS A 458 -30.76 15.16 -14.95
N LEU A 459 -31.06 15.63 -13.74
CA LEU A 459 -32.38 15.55 -13.11
C LEU A 459 -32.76 16.94 -12.58
N GLU A 460 -32.41 17.97 -13.35
CA GLU A 460 -32.98 19.32 -13.27
C GLU A 460 -33.50 19.72 -14.65
N GLU A 461 -34.48 18.96 -15.14
CA GLU A 461 -35.41 19.38 -16.21
C GLU A 461 -36.79 18.86 -15.80
N ALA A 462 -37.25 19.25 -14.61
CA ALA A 462 -38.62 19.05 -14.15
C ALA A 462 -39.00 20.06 -13.05
N ALA A 463 -38.74 21.35 -13.27
CA ALA A 463 -39.44 22.46 -12.61
C ALA A 463 -38.91 23.81 -13.13
N SER A 464 -39.47 24.33 -14.22
CA SER A 464 -39.87 25.75 -14.30
C SER A 464 -40.64 26.00 -15.61
N PRO A 465 -41.85 26.59 -15.55
CA PRO A 465 -42.53 27.10 -16.72
C PRO A 465 -42.01 28.49 -17.13
N ALA A 466 -42.28 28.83 -18.39
CA ALA A 466 -42.41 30.18 -18.94
C ALA A 466 -41.13 31.03 -19.14
N SER A 467 -40.76 31.11 -20.42
CA SER A 467 -40.40 32.32 -21.18
C SER A 467 -40.59 33.69 -20.50
N MET A 468 -39.52 34.47 -20.47
CA MET A 468 -39.41 35.94 -20.68
C MET A 468 -37.92 36.26 -20.41
N GLY A 469 -37.13 36.96 -21.21
CA GLY A 469 -37.34 37.88 -22.31
C GLY A 469 -36.25 38.96 -22.17
N ALA A 470 -35.51 39.22 -23.25
CA ALA A 470 -34.74 40.43 -23.54
C ALA A 470 -33.65 40.91 -22.55
N LEU A 471 -32.38 40.68 -22.90
CA LEU A 471 -31.37 41.62 -23.45
C LEU A 471 -29.95 41.13 -23.18
#